data_AF-A0A5K0X7P9-F1
#
_entry.id   AF-A0A5K0X7P9-F1
#
_cell.length_a   1.000
_cell.length_b   1.000
_cell.length_c   1.000
_cell.angle_alpha   90.00
_cell.angle_beta   90.00
_cell.angle_gamma   90.00
#
_symmetry.space_group_name_H-M   'P 1'
#
loop_
_entity.id
_entity.type
_entity.pdbx_description
1 polymer ?
#
loop_
_entity_poly.entity_id
_entity_poly.type
_entity_poly.pdbx_seq_one_letter_code
_entity_poly.pdbx_strand_id
1 'polypeptide(L)'
;VYHLEGGILKYLEEIPETESLWEGECFVFDKRVAVEHGLKQGTYKLCYGCKKPISDVDMESSEWEEGVSCPYCISEKSPEEVARARARQRQYETWGIIGGPDRGVRKHVPVNLSESPRSI
;
A
#
# COMPACT_ATOMS: atom_id res chain seq x y z
N VAL A 1 -23.30 6.04 -23.31
CA VAL A 1 -22.42 5.60 -22.21
C VAL A 1 -23.16 4.52 -21.46
N TYR A 2 -22.60 3.31 -21.38
CA TYR A 2 -23.19 2.22 -20.61
C TYR A 2 -22.69 2.32 -19.16
N HIS A 3 -23.59 2.11 -18.20
CA HIS A 3 -23.24 2.03 -16.78
C HIS A 3 -23.48 0.62 -16.29
N LEU A 4 -22.55 0.13 -15.46
CA LEU A 4 -22.73 -1.12 -14.73
C LEU A 4 -23.66 -0.85 -13.54
N GLU A 5 -24.82 -1.50 -13.50
CA GLU A 5 -25.74 -1.40 -12.37
C GLU A 5 -25.11 -2.04 -11.13
N GLY A 6 -24.60 -1.20 -10.22
CA GLY A 6 -23.84 -1.64 -9.03
C GLY A 6 -22.32 -1.56 -9.18
N GLY A 7 -21.81 -1.03 -10.29
CA GLY A 7 -20.40 -0.73 -10.49
C GLY A 7 -19.52 -1.95 -10.79
N ILE A 8 -18.21 -1.71 -10.93
CA ILE A 8 -17.24 -2.72 -11.36
C ILE A 8 -17.08 -3.88 -10.37
N LEU A 9 -17.22 -3.63 -9.07
CA LEU A 9 -17.07 -4.69 -8.06
C LEU A 9 -18.19 -5.72 -8.14
N LYS A 10 -19.43 -5.25 -8.29
CA LYS A 10 -20.58 -6.15 -8.48
C LYS A 10 -20.45 -6.96 -9.77
N TYR A 11 -19.92 -6.34 -10.83
CA TYR A 11 -19.63 -7.04 -12.08
C TYR A 11 -18.61 -8.18 -11.89
N LEU A 12 -17.49 -7.93 -11.20
CA LEU A 12 -16.47 -8.95 -10.92
C LEU A 12 -16.97 -10.05 -9.98
N GLU A 13 -17.99 -9.77 -9.17
CA GLU A 13 -18.62 -10.73 -8.26
C GLU A 13 -19.64 -11.63 -8.99
N GLU A 14 -20.49 -11.05 -9.84
CA GLU A 14 -21.64 -11.74 -10.43
C GLU A 14 -21.34 -12.41 -11.77
N ILE A 15 -20.40 -11.87 -12.55
CA ILE A 15 -20.10 -12.37 -13.90
C ILE A 15 -18.93 -13.37 -13.85
N PRO A 16 -19.14 -14.63 -14.29
CA PRO A 16 -18.06 -15.61 -14.38
C PRO A 16 -16.92 -15.11 -15.28
N GLU A 17 -15.67 -15.41 -14.91
CA GLU A 17 -14.46 -15.01 -15.65
C GLU A 17 -14.53 -15.42 -17.14
N THR A 18 -15.08 -16.61 -17.42
CA THR A 18 -15.25 -17.13 -18.79
C THR A 18 -16.20 -16.31 -19.67
N GLU A 19 -17.10 -15.55 -19.07
CA GLU A 19 -18.07 -14.68 -19.75
C GLU A 19 -17.70 -13.19 -19.61
N SER A 20 -16.60 -12.91 -18.91
CA SER A 20 -16.20 -11.56 -18.62
C SER A 20 -15.40 -10.95 -19.76
N LEU A 21 -15.59 -9.64 -19.95
CA LEU A 21 -14.77 -8.82 -20.85
C LEU A 21 -13.64 -8.09 -20.11
N TRP A 22 -13.52 -8.31 -18.79
CA TRP A 22 -12.48 -7.69 -17.98
C TRP A 22 -11.23 -8.56 -17.94
N GLU A 23 -10.07 -7.98 -18.22
CA GLU A 23 -8.77 -8.66 -18.18
C GLU A 23 -7.85 -7.96 -17.16
N GLY A 24 -7.19 -8.76 -16.31
CA GLY A 24 -6.29 -8.28 -15.28
C GLY A 24 -6.98 -7.83 -13.99
N GLU A 25 -6.28 -7.06 -13.16
CA GLU A 25 -6.74 -6.70 -11.81
C GLU A 25 -7.42 -5.32 -11.77
N CYS A 26 -8.46 -5.18 -10.96
CA CYS A 26 -9.16 -3.90 -10.72
C CYS A 26 -8.56 -3.19 -9.51
N PHE A 27 -7.91 -2.05 -9.73
CA PHE A 27 -7.31 -1.28 -8.66
C PHE A 27 -8.37 -0.58 -7.78
N VAL A 28 -8.43 -0.95 -6.50
CA VAL A 28 -9.37 -0.41 -5.52
C VAL A 28 -8.63 0.37 -4.43
N PHE A 29 -9.04 1.63 -4.24
CA PHE A 29 -8.36 2.58 -3.35
C PHE A 29 -8.56 2.31 -1.85
N ASP A 30 -9.37 1.31 -1.46
CA ASP A 30 -9.77 1.08 -0.07
C ASP A 30 -8.83 0.15 0.72
N LYS A 31 -7.56 0.09 0.31
CA LYS A 31 -6.49 -0.78 0.85
C LYS A 31 -6.55 -2.24 0.43
N ARG A 32 -7.61 -2.71 -0.26
CA ARG A 32 -7.59 -4.01 -0.96
C ARG A 32 -6.66 -4.00 -2.19
N VAL A 33 -6.24 -2.80 -2.59
CA VAL A 33 -5.32 -2.40 -3.66
C VAL A 33 -5.69 -2.91 -5.04
N ALA A 34 -5.83 -4.20 -5.23
CA ALA A 34 -6.24 -4.78 -6.50
C ALA A 34 -7.16 -5.98 -6.24
N VAL A 35 -8.21 -6.11 -7.05
CA VAL A 35 -9.12 -7.26 -6.98
C VAL A 35 -9.33 -7.88 -8.34
N GLU A 36 -9.34 -9.20 -8.38
CA GLU A 36 -9.65 -10.01 -9.56
C GLU A 36 -11.12 -10.46 -9.54
N HIS A 37 -11.51 -11.30 -10.52
CA HIS A 37 -12.82 -11.97 -10.52
C HIS A 37 -13.08 -12.75 -9.24
N GLY A 38 -14.34 -12.71 -8.81
CA GLY A 38 -14.77 -13.23 -7.53
C GLY A 38 -14.26 -12.40 -6.34
N LEU A 39 -13.84 -11.16 -6.58
CA LEU A 39 -13.30 -10.24 -5.56
C LEU A 39 -12.08 -10.79 -4.82
N LYS A 40 -11.31 -11.67 -5.47
CA LYS A 40 -10.05 -12.19 -4.93
C LYS A 40 -9.04 -11.05 -4.83
N GLN A 41 -8.20 -11.09 -3.80
CA GLN A 41 -7.13 -10.12 -3.63
C GLN A 41 -6.08 -10.31 -4.73
N GLY A 42 -5.82 -9.26 -5.49
CA GLY A 42 -4.79 -9.20 -6.51
C GLY A 42 -3.39 -9.03 -5.93
N THR A 43 -2.41 -8.99 -6.81
CA THR A 43 -0.97 -8.97 -6.50
C THR A 43 -0.40 -7.56 -6.36
N TYR A 44 -1.00 -6.57 -7.03
CA TYR A 44 -0.48 -5.20 -6.98
C TYR A 44 -0.69 -4.56 -5.61
N LYS A 45 0.35 -3.88 -5.12
CA LYS A 45 0.35 -3.07 -3.89
C LYS A 45 0.41 -1.58 -4.23
N LEU A 46 0.15 -0.71 -3.27
CA LEU A 46 0.17 0.74 -3.48
C LEU A 46 1.51 1.32 -3.07
N CYS A 47 2.24 1.97 -3.98
CA CYS A 47 3.38 2.78 -3.59
C CYS A 47 2.89 4.03 -2.85
N TYR A 48 3.16 4.11 -1.55
CA TYR A 48 2.76 5.28 -0.76
C TYR A 48 3.52 6.56 -1.12
N GLY A 49 4.65 6.43 -1.82
CA GLY A 49 5.46 7.54 -2.33
C GLY A 49 4.87 8.27 -3.54
N CYS A 50 4.22 7.56 -4.46
CA CYS A 50 3.69 8.13 -5.71
C CYS A 50 2.24 7.75 -6.05
N LYS A 51 1.59 6.90 -5.24
CA LYS A 51 0.21 6.41 -5.40
C LYS A 51 -0.05 5.56 -6.64
N LYS A 52 1.01 5.04 -7.28
CA LYS A 52 0.89 4.07 -8.37
C LYS A 52 0.84 2.64 -7.82
N PRO A 53 0.16 1.71 -8.51
CA PRO A 53 0.29 0.28 -8.23
C PRO A 53 1.75 -0.15 -8.44
N ILE A 54 2.21 -1.09 -7.62
CA ILE A 54 3.54 -1.68 -7.66
C ILE A 54 3.41 -3.20 -7.56
N SER A 55 4.11 -3.93 -8.43
CA SER A 55 4.11 -5.39 -8.39
C SER A 55 5.02 -5.93 -7.28
N ASP A 56 4.92 -7.21 -6.95
CA ASP A 56 5.86 -7.84 -6.02
C ASP A 56 7.30 -7.81 -6.53
N VAL A 57 7.52 -7.98 -7.84
CA VAL A 57 8.84 -7.90 -8.47
C VAL A 57 9.46 -6.50 -8.31
N ASP A 58 8.67 -5.46 -8.45
CA ASP A 58 9.14 -4.08 -8.26
C ASP A 58 9.54 -3.80 -6.81
N MET A 59 8.92 -4.48 -5.83
CA MET A 59 9.26 -4.37 -4.41
C MET A 59 10.58 -5.08 -4.06
N GLU A 60 11.09 -5.96 -4.93
CA GLU A 60 12.39 -6.61 -4.77
C GLU A 60 13.55 -5.72 -5.26
N SER A 61 13.26 -4.65 -6.00
CA SER A 61 14.28 -3.71 -6.46
C SER A 61 14.96 -2.98 -5.30
N SER A 62 16.25 -2.67 -5.45
CA SER A 62 17.00 -1.82 -4.52
C SER A 62 16.47 -0.39 -4.41
N GLU A 63 15.61 0.02 -5.35
CA GLU A 63 14.96 1.34 -5.38
C GLU A 63 13.65 1.39 -4.58
N TRP A 64 13.15 0.23 -4.13
CA TRP A 64 11.98 0.15 -3.29
C TRP A 64 12.33 0.47 -1.83
N GLU A 65 11.58 1.40 -1.26
CA GLU A 65 11.59 1.68 0.16
C GLU A 65 10.15 1.85 0.64
N GLU A 66 9.71 0.96 1.53
CA GLU A 66 8.32 0.92 2.00
C GLU A 66 7.89 2.28 2.56
N GLY A 67 6.73 2.78 2.11
CA GLY A 67 6.22 4.08 2.53
C GLY A 67 6.85 5.29 1.83
N VAL A 68 7.94 5.10 1.08
CA VAL A 68 8.84 6.18 0.65
C VAL A 68 8.92 6.29 -0.87
N SER A 69 9.36 5.24 -1.55
CA SER A 69 9.65 5.26 -2.99
C SER A 69 9.55 3.89 -3.64
N CYS A 70 9.39 3.89 -4.96
CA CYS A 70 9.48 2.73 -5.82
C CYS A 70 10.41 2.99 -7.01
N PRO A 71 10.76 1.96 -7.81
CA PRO A 71 11.57 2.10 -9.02
C PRO A 71 11.04 3.18 -9.99
N TYR A 72 9.71 3.34 -10.02
CA TYR A 72 9.06 4.30 -10.91
C TYR A 72 9.12 5.76 -10.47
N CYS A 73 9.46 6.06 -9.21
CA CYS A 73 9.41 7.43 -8.70
C CYS A 73 10.64 7.89 -7.93
N ILE A 74 11.56 7.01 -7.59
CA ILE A 74 12.74 7.39 -6.81
C ILE A 74 13.57 8.46 -7.52
N SER A 75 13.73 8.34 -8.84
CA SER A 75 14.51 9.25 -9.68
C SER A 75 13.90 10.65 -9.80
N GLU A 76 12.58 10.77 -9.66
CA GLU A 76 11.85 12.04 -9.74
C GLU A 76 11.75 12.76 -8.38
N LYS A 77 12.15 12.11 -7.27
CA LYS A 77 12.01 12.66 -5.92
C LYS A 77 13.22 13.47 -5.50
N SER A 78 12.96 14.63 -4.92
CA SER A 78 13.99 15.39 -4.22
C SER A 78 14.40 14.72 -2.89
N PRO A 79 15.63 14.97 -2.39
CA PRO A 79 16.06 14.46 -1.08
C PRO A 79 15.14 14.88 0.06
N GLU A 80 14.55 16.07 -0.01
CA GLU A 80 13.59 16.57 0.98
C GLU A 80 12.28 15.78 0.96
N GLU A 81 11.74 15.47 -0.22
CA GLU A 81 10.52 14.65 -0.35
C GLU A 81 10.72 13.25 0.19
N VAL A 82 11.89 12.65 -0.06
CA VAL A 82 12.26 11.34 0.49
C VAL A 82 12.33 11.41 2.02
N ALA A 83 12.98 12.43 2.58
CA ALA A 83 13.08 12.61 4.04
C ALA A 83 11.70 12.78 4.70
N ARG A 84 10.80 13.57 4.09
CA ARG A 84 9.41 13.72 4.57
C ARG A 84 8.63 12.43 4.48
N ALA A 85 8.81 11.65 3.41
CA ALA A 85 8.15 10.36 3.26
C ALA A 85 8.60 9.34 4.31
N ARG A 86 9.91 9.27 4.58
CA ARG A 86 10.47 8.46 5.68
C ARG A 86 9.93 8.88 7.04
N ALA A 87 9.82 10.18 7.30
CA ALA A 87 9.25 10.68 8.54
C ALA A 87 7.79 10.26 8.74
N ARG A 88 6.97 10.35 7.68
CA ARG A 88 5.60 9.86 7.69
C ARG A 88 5.52 8.35 7.91
N GLN A 89 6.39 7.57 7.26
CA GLN A 89 6.43 6.12 7.44
C GLN A 89 6.77 5.74 8.89
N ARG A 90 7.79 6.37 9.49
CA ARG A 90 8.11 6.17 10.91
C ARG A 90 6.94 6.51 11.84
N GLN A 91 6.19 7.57 11.54
CA GLN A 91 5.00 7.92 12.30
C GLN A 91 3.93 6.82 12.19
N TYR A 92 3.70 6.31 10.98
CA TYR A 92 2.76 5.21 10.75
C TYR A 92 3.18 3.92 11.48
N GLU A 93 4.45 3.55 11.44
CA GLU A 93 4.96 2.36 12.15
C GLU A 93 4.85 2.51 13.66
N THR A 94 5.15 3.70 14.19
CA THR A 94 5.14 3.96 15.65
C THR A 94 3.72 4.07 16.21
N TRP A 95 2.83 4.75 15.50
CA TRP A 95 1.53 5.19 16.03
C TRP A 95 0.33 4.56 15.30
N GLY A 96 0.58 3.77 14.26
CA GLY A 96 -0.46 3.25 13.38
C GLY A 96 -1.14 4.35 12.55
N ILE A 97 -2.39 4.07 12.16
CA ILE A 97 -3.22 5.04 11.45
C ILE A 97 -3.57 6.18 12.43
N ILE A 98 -3.16 7.40 12.10
CA ILE A 98 -3.55 8.60 12.85
C ILE A 98 -5.07 8.72 12.79
N GLY A 99 -5.72 8.75 13.96
CA GLY A 99 -7.19 8.74 14.07
C GLY A 99 -7.84 7.35 13.93
N GLY A 100 -7.05 6.28 13.89
CA GLY A 100 -7.53 4.90 13.99
C GLY A 100 -8.05 4.55 15.40
N PRO A 101 -8.44 3.28 15.66
CA PRO A 101 -8.96 2.85 16.96
C PRO A 101 -8.03 3.20 18.13
N ASP A 102 -6.72 3.15 17.86
CA ASP A 102 -5.66 3.47 18.81
C ASP A 102 -5.48 4.99 19.03
N ARG A 103 -6.17 5.86 18.28
CA ARG A 103 -6.12 7.33 18.36
C ARG A 103 -4.70 7.92 18.37
N GLY A 104 -3.73 7.23 17.75
CA GLY A 104 -2.33 7.64 17.78
C GLY A 104 -1.65 7.41 19.14
N VAL A 105 -2.12 6.44 19.94
CA VAL A 105 -1.39 5.92 21.10
C VAL A 105 -0.36 4.91 20.60
N ARG A 106 0.89 4.96 21.13
CA ARG A 106 1.93 4.00 20.74
C ARG A 106 1.41 2.59 20.97
N LYS A 107 1.51 1.73 19.96
CA LYS A 107 1.42 0.29 20.22
C LYS A 107 2.53 -0.04 21.20
N HIS A 108 2.20 -0.73 22.29
CA HIS A 108 3.20 -1.17 23.25
C HIS A 108 4.08 -2.20 22.55
N VAL A 109 5.16 -1.74 21.92
CA VAL A 109 6.19 -2.63 21.40
C VAL A 109 6.92 -3.16 22.62
N PRO A 110 6.95 -4.47 22.89
CA PRO A 110 7.76 -5.00 23.97
C PRO A 110 9.22 -4.67 23.62
N VAL A 111 9.83 -3.79 24.41
CA VAL A 111 11.25 -3.48 24.32
C VAL A 111 11.99 -4.76 24.65
N ASN A 112 12.68 -5.34 23.67
CA ASN A 112 13.58 -6.45 23.93
C ASN A 112 14.78 -5.86 24.70
N LEU A 113 14.92 -6.24 25.98
CA LEU A 113 15.89 -5.69 26.93
C LEU A 113 17.36 -6.05 26.63
N SER A 114 17.67 -6.57 25.44
CA SER A 114 19.01 -7.03 25.08
C SER A 114 19.92 -5.97 24.45
N GLU A 115 19.41 -4.79 24.09
CA GLU A 115 20.22 -3.73 23.47
C GLU A 115 20.01 -2.40 24.18
N SER A 116 20.61 -2.28 25.37
CA SER A 116 20.91 -1.00 25.99
C SER A 116 22.25 -0.49 25.44
N PRO A 117 22.30 0.58 24.62
CA PRO A 117 23.53 1.29 24.45
C PRO A 117 23.79 2.07 25.74
N ARG A 118 24.93 1.74 26.35
CA ARG A 118 25.47 2.40 27.53
C ARG A 118 25.46 3.92 27.37
N SER A 119 25.16 4.56 28.49
CA SER A 119 25.48 5.93 28.91
C SER A 119 26.59 6.62 28.11
N ILE A 120 26.35 7.89 27.76
CA ILE A 120 27.12 9.08 28.17
C ILE A 120 26.14 10.25 28.21
#